data_AF-A0AAD4U7J4-F1
#
_entry.id   AF-A0AAD4U7J4-F1
#
_cell.length_a   1.000
_cell.length_b   1.000
_cell.length_c   1.000
_cell.angle_alpha   90.00
_cell.angle_beta   90.00
_cell.angle_gamma   90.00
#
_symmetry.space_group_name_H-M   'P 1'
#
loop_
_entity.id
_entity.type
_entity.pdbx_description
1 polymer ?
#
loop_
_entity_poly.entity_id
_entity_poly.type
_entity_poly.pdbx_seq_one_letter_code
_entity_poly.pdbx_strand_id
1 'polypeptide(L)'
;MTHALEWPSLTAQWLPDVTRPEGKDFSIHRLALGTQTWDEQNHLVIASVQLPNDDAQFDASHYDSEKCEFGGFGSVSGKTEIEIKINHEGEVNRAHYMPQNPCIIATKTPSSDVLLFDYTKHPSKPDPSEECNPDLCLHGHQKEGYGLSWNPNLSGHLLSASDDHTICLWDISAVPKEGKVVDAKMHLHRAHGSSRGCLLASAP
;
A
#
# COMPACT_ATOMS: atom_id res chain seq x y z
N MET A 1 12.46 -11.46 -12.67
CA MET A 1 11.20 -10.95 -13.27
C MET A 1 11.19 -9.45 -13.15
N THR A 2 11.00 -8.74 -14.27
CA THR A 2 10.94 -7.28 -14.31
C THR A 2 9.67 -6.87 -15.03
N HIS A 3 8.87 -5.97 -14.44
CA HIS A 3 7.64 -5.46 -15.03
C HIS A 3 7.67 -3.93 -15.01
N ALA A 4 7.49 -3.30 -16.17
CA ALA A 4 7.37 -1.85 -16.26
C ALA A 4 5.93 -1.45 -15.90
N LEU A 5 5.77 -0.64 -14.85
CA LEU A 5 4.48 -0.02 -14.54
C LEU A 5 4.22 1.15 -15.50
N GLU A 6 2.95 1.44 -15.76
CA GLU A 6 2.53 2.60 -16.54
C GLU A 6 3.00 3.92 -15.91
N TRP A 7 2.87 4.01 -14.58
CA TRP A 7 3.30 5.15 -13.77
C TRP A 7 4.22 4.70 -12.63
N PRO A 8 5.16 5.55 -12.20
CA PRO A 8 6.03 5.23 -11.07
C PRO A 8 5.21 5.07 -9.78
N SER A 9 5.77 4.28 -8.86
CA SER A 9 5.16 4.02 -7.56
C SER A 9 6.13 4.39 -6.43
N LEU A 10 5.68 5.27 -5.53
CA LEU A 10 6.45 5.66 -4.33
C LEU A 10 6.31 4.65 -3.19
N THR A 11 5.42 3.66 -3.34
CA THR A 11 5.10 2.68 -2.31
C THR A 11 4.90 1.30 -2.90
N ALA A 12 5.39 0.28 -2.20
CA ALA A 12 5.14 -1.11 -2.55
C ALA A 12 5.07 -1.93 -1.27
N GLN A 13 3.94 -2.59 -1.05
CA GLN A 13 3.76 -3.49 0.09
C GLN A 13 3.05 -4.78 -0.33
N TRP A 14 3.63 -5.93 -0.01
CA TRP A 14 2.95 -7.22 -0.16
C TRP A 14 1.75 -7.29 0.77
N LEU A 15 0.59 -7.64 0.21
CA LEU A 15 -0.55 -8.08 1.01
C LEU A 15 -0.29 -9.51 1.53
N PRO A 16 -0.80 -9.86 2.72
CA PRO A 16 -0.43 -11.11 3.38
C PRO A 16 -1.11 -12.35 2.77
N ASP A 17 -2.14 -12.19 1.95
CA ASP A 17 -2.85 -13.29 1.34
C ASP A 17 -2.09 -13.88 0.14
N VAL A 18 -2.17 -15.20 0.03
CA VAL A 18 -1.53 -15.98 -1.04
C VAL A 18 -2.52 -17.04 -1.50
N THR A 19 -2.82 -17.05 -2.80
CA THR A 19 -3.67 -18.07 -3.42
C THR A 19 -2.79 -19.09 -4.13
N ARG A 20 -3.02 -20.39 -3.88
CA ARG A 20 -2.29 -21.49 -4.52
C ARG A 20 -3.25 -22.35 -5.33
N PRO A 21 -3.37 -22.13 -6.65
CA PRO A 21 -4.24 -22.94 -7.50
C PRO A 21 -3.77 -24.40 -7.53
N GLU A 22 -4.70 -25.35 -7.38
CA GLU A 22 -4.35 -26.78 -7.39
C GLU A 22 -3.71 -27.20 -8.72
N GLY A 23 -2.62 -27.97 -8.64
CA GLY A 23 -1.89 -28.47 -9.81
C GLY A 23 -1.12 -27.41 -10.59
N LYS A 24 -0.95 -26.20 -10.06
CA LYS A 24 -0.07 -25.16 -10.63
C LYS A 24 1.23 -25.07 -9.86
N ASP A 25 2.30 -24.75 -10.59
CA ASP A 25 3.67 -24.53 -10.12
C ASP A 25 3.93 -23.08 -9.66
N PHE A 26 2.87 -22.29 -9.50
CA PHE A 26 2.94 -20.90 -9.03
C PHE A 26 1.91 -20.61 -7.96
N SER A 27 2.20 -19.58 -7.15
CA SER A 27 1.28 -18.94 -6.24
C SER A 27 0.97 -17.52 -6.70
N ILE A 28 -0.25 -17.06 -6.42
CA ILE A 28 -0.70 -15.70 -6.70
C ILE A 28 -0.56 -14.91 -5.41
N HIS A 29 0.31 -13.89 -5.45
CA HIS A 29 0.52 -12.92 -4.39
C HIS A 29 -0.07 -11.57 -4.81
N ARG A 30 -0.37 -10.69 -3.86
CA ARG A 30 -0.85 -9.34 -4.17
C ARG A 30 0.05 -8.26 -3.59
N LEU A 31 0.16 -7.14 -4.31
CA LEU A 31 0.91 -5.94 -3.94
C LEU A 31 -0.05 -4.74 -3.88
N ALA A 32 0.03 -3.97 -2.81
CA ALA A 32 -0.46 -2.61 -2.75
C ALA A 32 0.62 -1.66 -3.31
N LEU A 33 0.23 -0.89 -4.31
CA LEU A 33 1.04 0.08 -5.03
C LEU A 33 0.30 1.42 -5.09
N GLY A 34 1.04 2.48 -5.38
CA GLY A 34 0.51 3.80 -5.67
C GLY A 34 0.91 4.30 -7.06
N THR A 35 0.24 5.32 -7.58
CA THR A 35 0.73 6.08 -8.73
C THR A 35 1.28 7.43 -8.29
N GLN A 36 2.18 7.97 -9.12
CA GLN A 36 2.60 9.37 -9.09
C GLN A 36 2.51 9.94 -10.50
N THR A 37 1.49 10.78 -10.72
CA THR A 37 1.19 11.47 -11.98
C THR A 37 1.01 12.97 -11.73
N TRP A 38 1.26 13.80 -12.76
CA TRP A 38 1.11 15.26 -12.66
C TRP A 38 -0.22 15.76 -13.24
N ASP A 39 -0.70 15.13 -14.31
CA ASP A 39 -1.85 15.59 -15.11
C ASP A 39 -2.94 14.52 -15.29
N GLU A 40 -2.70 13.30 -14.79
CA GLU A 40 -3.67 12.20 -14.80
C GLU A 40 -4.21 11.89 -13.39
N GLN A 41 -5.36 11.22 -13.33
CA GLN A 41 -5.94 10.74 -12.07
C GLN A 41 -4.99 9.74 -11.39
N ASN A 42 -4.61 10.05 -10.16
CA ASN A 42 -3.80 9.13 -9.35
C ASN A 42 -4.66 8.00 -8.77
N HIS A 43 -4.02 6.86 -8.49
CA HIS A 43 -4.70 5.67 -7.98
C HIS A 43 -3.93 4.98 -6.86
N LEU A 44 -4.68 4.48 -5.88
CA LEU A 44 -4.27 3.33 -5.07
C LEU A 44 -4.51 2.07 -5.92
N VAL A 45 -3.51 1.23 -6.06
CA VAL A 45 -3.51 0.08 -6.97
C VAL A 45 -3.25 -1.21 -6.21
N ILE A 46 -4.07 -2.23 -6.46
CA ILE A 46 -3.80 -3.60 -6.01
C ILE A 46 -3.51 -4.44 -7.24
N ALA A 47 -2.31 -5.00 -7.28
CA ALA A 47 -1.86 -5.84 -8.38
C ALA A 47 -1.62 -7.28 -7.89
N SER A 48 -1.96 -8.27 -8.71
CA SER A 48 -1.53 -9.65 -8.48
C SER A 48 -0.24 -9.95 -9.22
N VAL A 49 0.58 -10.80 -8.60
CA VAL A 49 1.86 -11.27 -9.12
C VAL A 49 1.88 -12.79 -8.99
N GLN A 50 2.07 -13.48 -10.11
CA GLN A 50 2.32 -14.91 -10.11
C GLN A 50 3.79 -15.18 -9.85
N LEU A 51 4.08 -15.82 -8.72
CA LEU A 51 5.42 -16.24 -8.32
C LEU A 51 5.54 -17.76 -8.40
N PRO A 52 6.63 -18.31 -8.94
CA PRO A 52 6.87 -19.75 -8.88
C PRO A 52 6.86 -20.25 -7.44
N ASN A 53 6.31 -21.44 -7.21
CA ASN A 53 6.41 -22.11 -5.91
C ASN A 53 7.85 -22.57 -5.66
N ASP A 54 8.22 -22.79 -4.40
CA ASP A 54 9.57 -23.25 -4.01
C ASP A 54 9.94 -24.62 -4.62
N ASP A 55 8.95 -25.46 -4.93
CA ASP A 55 9.09 -26.77 -5.56
C ASP A 55 9.02 -26.73 -7.10
N ALA A 56 8.82 -25.55 -7.69
CA ALA A 56 8.89 -25.39 -9.13
C ALA A 56 10.31 -25.70 -9.62
N GLN A 57 10.44 -26.61 -10.58
CA GLN A 57 11.75 -26.97 -11.12
C GLN A 57 12.35 -25.76 -11.85
N PHE A 58 13.51 -25.32 -11.34
CA PHE A 58 14.30 -24.27 -11.96
C PHE A 58 14.97 -24.82 -13.23
N ASP A 59 14.53 -24.39 -14.41
CA ASP A 59 15.21 -24.71 -15.66
C ASP A 59 16.41 -23.78 -15.86
N ALA A 60 17.58 -24.25 -15.44
CA ALA A 60 18.84 -23.53 -15.50
C ALA A 60 19.37 -23.30 -16.93
N SER A 61 18.74 -23.88 -17.96
CA SER A 61 19.13 -23.68 -19.36
C SER A 61 18.83 -22.27 -19.89
N HIS A 62 18.06 -21.47 -19.14
CA HIS A 62 17.70 -20.09 -19.48
C HIS A 62 18.60 -19.01 -18.86
N TYR A 63 19.69 -19.41 -18.20
CA TYR A 63 20.70 -18.47 -17.69
C TYR A 63 21.61 -17.98 -18.82
N ASP A 64 21.54 -16.69 -19.15
CA ASP A 64 22.47 -16.06 -20.08
C ASP A 64 23.78 -15.74 -19.35
N SER A 65 24.78 -16.61 -19.51
CA SER A 65 26.09 -16.48 -18.86
C SER A 65 26.89 -15.26 -19.31
N GLU A 66 26.59 -14.69 -20.48
CA GLU A 66 27.29 -13.50 -20.98
C GLU A 66 26.75 -12.22 -20.35
N LYS A 67 25.46 -12.17 -20.03
CA LYS A 67 24.81 -11.01 -19.40
C LYS A 67 24.76 -11.10 -17.88
N CYS A 68 25.06 -12.27 -17.28
CA CYS A 68 24.85 -12.53 -15.85
C CYS A 68 23.41 -12.15 -15.40
N GLU A 69 22.44 -12.33 -16.28
CA GLU A 69 21.04 -11.95 -16.07
C GLU A 69 20.12 -13.16 -16.16
N PHE A 70 19.18 -13.28 -15.22
CA PHE A 70 18.06 -14.22 -15.30
C PHE A 70 16.93 -13.56 -16.12
N GLY A 71 16.91 -13.79 -17.44
CA GLY A 71 15.96 -13.14 -18.35
C GLY A 71 15.52 -13.96 -19.57
N GLY A 72 15.85 -15.25 -19.64
CA GLY A 72 15.43 -16.14 -20.74
C GLY A 72 13.96 -16.58 -20.62
N PHE A 73 13.20 -16.34 -21.68
CA PHE A 73 11.80 -16.73 -21.89
C PHE A 73 11.65 -18.27 -21.80
N GLY A 74 11.07 -18.84 -20.72
CA GLY A 74 10.88 -20.30 -20.72
C GLY A 74 10.25 -21.03 -19.52
N SER A 75 10.40 -20.58 -18.27
CA SER A 75 9.78 -21.32 -17.15
C SER A 75 9.13 -20.34 -16.17
N VAL A 76 7.80 -20.35 -16.14
CA VAL A 76 6.89 -19.41 -15.46
C VAL A 76 7.28 -17.95 -15.72
N SER A 77 6.80 -17.38 -16.83
CA SER A 77 6.77 -15.91 -16.96
C SER A 77 5.85 -15.41 -15.86
N GLY A 78 6.42 -14.97 -14.74
CA GLY A 78 5.62 -14.36 -13.69
C GLY A 78 4.76 -13.27 -14.34
N LYS A 79 3.47 -13.36 -14.10
CA LYS A 79 2.48 -12.47 -14.67
C LYS A 79 2.09 -11.47 -13.60
N THR A 80 2.18 -10.19 -13.94
CA THR A 80 1.65 -9.11 -13.09
C THR A 80 0.40 -8.56 -13.74
N GLU A 81 -0.69 -8.44 -12.99
CA GLU A 81 -1.95 -7.85 -13.44
C GLU A 81 -2.44 -6.82 -12.43
N ILE A 82 -3.03 -5.73 -12.91
CA ILE A 82 -3.72 -4.76 -12.04
C ILE A 82 -5.14 -5.27 -11.81
N GLU A 83 -5.48 -5.58 -10.56
CA GLU A 83 -6.79 -6.09 -10.17
C GLU A 83 -7.77 -4.97 -9.80
N ILE A 84 -7.29 -4.02 -8.99
CA ILE A 84 -8.11 -2.93 -8.46
C ILE A 84 -7.36 -1.62 -8.64
N LYS A 85 -8.05 -0.60 -9.16
CA LYS A 85 -7.65 0.81 -9.07
C LYS A 85 -8.70 1.55 -8.23
N ILE A 86 -8.28 2.44 -7.35
CA ILE A 86 -9.17 3.33 -6.59
C ILE A 86 -8.69 4.75 -6.83
N ASN A 87 -9.58 5.67 -7.24
CA ASN A 87 -9.23 7.08 -7.44
C ASN A 87 -8.70 7.67 -6.13
N HIS A 88 -7.55 8.33 -6.21
CA HIS A 88 -6.82 8.88 -5.08
C HIS A 88 -6.58 10.38 -5.28
N GLU A 89 -6.73 11.16 -4.21
CA GLU A 89 -6.44 12.60 -4.24
C GLU A 89 -4.92 12.83 -4.21
N GLY A 90 -4.36 13.26 -5.33
CA GLY A 90 -2.92 13.41 -5.52
C GLY A 90 -2.16 12.08 -5.54
N GLU A 91 -0.83 12.13 -5.63
CA GLU A 91 0.01 10.93 -5.62
C GLU A 91 -0.04 10.18 -4.29
N VAL A 92 0.22 8.87 -4.35
CA VAL A 92 0.24 8.02 -3.17
C VAL A 92 1.67 7.94 -2.63
N ASN A 93 2.00 8.82 -1.70
CA ASN A 93 3.33 8.93 -1.08
C ASN A 93 3.72 7.67 -0.29
N ARG A 94 2.75 7.03 0.36
CA ARG A 94 2.90 5.74 1.06
C ARG A 94 1.55 5.07 1.20
N ALA A 95 1.50 3.74 1.08
CA ALA A 95 0.33 2.93 1.40
C ALA A 95 0.71 1.81 2.38
N HIS A 96 -0.12 1.59 3.40
CA HIS A 96 0.04 0.47 4.31
C HIS A 96 -1.29 -0.19 4.69
N TYR A 97 -1.38 -1.51 4.57
CA TYR A 97 -2.52 -2.28 5.04
C TYR A 97 -2.54 -2.41 6.57
N MET A 98 -3.73 -2.48 7.17
CA MET A 98 -3.91 -2.75 8.59
C MET A 98 -3.69 -4.24 8.90
N PRO A 99 -2.76 -4.62 9.79
CA PRO A 99 -2.41 -6.03 10.03
C PRO A 99 -3.59 -6.92 10.45
N GLN A 100 -4.53 -6.38 11.21
CA GLN A 100 -5.70 -7.12 11.71
C GLN A 100 -6.82 -7.23 10.67
N ASN A 101 -6.85 -6.37 9.65
CA ASN A 101 -7.76 -6.46 8.51
C ASN A 101 -7.07 -5.89 7.25
N PRO A 102 -6.40 -6.73 6.46
CA PRO A 102 -5.63 -6.30 5.30
C PRO A 102 -6.45 -5.65 4.18
N CYS A 103 -7.78 -5.75 4.23
CA CYS A 103 -8.67 -5.03 3.32
C CYS A 103 -8.59 -3.52 3.46
N ILE A 104 -8.24 -3.04 4.66
CA ILE A 104 -8.13 -1.62 4.97
C ILE A 104 -6.70 -1.15 4.71
N ILE A 105 -6.56 -0.16 3.84
CA ILE A 105 -5.29 0.45 3.46
C ILE A 105 -5.34 1.93 3.84
N ALA A 106 -4.36 2.38 4.61
CA ALA A 106 -4.11 3.81 4.83
C ALA A 106 -3.14 4.33 3.78
N THR A 107 -3.34 5.55 3.30
CA THR A 107 -2.47 6.22 2.34
C THR A 107 -2.06 7.63 2.79
N LYS A 108 -0.83 8.01 2.44
CA LYS A 108 -0.35 9.39 2.53
C LYS A 108 -0.61 10.11 1.22
N THR A 109 -1.20 11.30 1.31
CA THR A 109 -1.42 12.22 0.20
C THR A 109 -0.29 13.27 0.14
N PRO A 110 -0.29 14.13 -0.90
CA PRO A 110 0.52 15.34 -0.96
C PRO A 110 -0.08 16.52 -0.15
N SER A 111 -1.29 16.32 0.40
CA SER A 111 -1.95 17.26 1.31
C SER A 111 -1.59 16.93 2.78
N SER A 112 -2.31 17.49 3.75
CA SER A 112 -2.17 17.13 5.17
C SER A 112 -2.76 15.77 5.53
N ASP A 113 -3.74 15.31 4.76
CA ASP A 113 -4.65 14.30 5.26
C ASP A 113 -4.11 12.88 5.03
N VAL A 114 -4.57 11.94 5.85
CA VAL A 114 -4.31 10.51 5.64
C VAL A 114 -5.63 9.87 5.23
N LEU A 115 -5.66 9.21 4.08
CA LEU A 115 -6.89 8.61 3.57
C LEU A 115 -6.92 7.12 3.92
N LEU A 116 -8.12 6.60 4.12
CA LEU A 116 -8.36 5.19 4.38
C LEU A 116 -9.33 4.62 3.36
N PHE A 117 -8.98 3.46 2.82
CA PHE A 117 -9.79 2.74 1.85
C PHE A 117 -9.95 1.28 2.28
N ASP A 118 -11.18 0.80 2.30
CA ASP A 118 -11.53 -0.61 2.28
C ASP A 118 -11.73 -1.01 0.83
N TYR A 119 -10.70 -1.60 0.21
CA TYR A 119 -10.73 -1.86 -1.22
C TYR A 119 -11.86 -2.83 -1.65
N THR A 120 -12.50 -3.52 -0.71
CA THR A 120 -13.62 -4.42 -1.00
C THR A 120 -14.94 -3.68 -1.25
N LYS A 121 -15.04 -2.42 -0.83
CA LYS A 121 -16.22 -1.56 -1.04
C LYS A 121 -16.13 -0.69 -2.28
N HIS A 122 -15.00 -0.71 -2.98
CA HIS A 122 -14.77 0.05 -4.19
C HIS A 122 -14.91 -0.84 -5.44
N PRO A 123 -15.38 -0.30 -6.57
CA PRO A 123 -15.33 -1.03 -7.84
C PRO A 123 -13.88 -1.29 -8.24
N SER A 124 -13.60 -2.44 -8.87
CA SER A 124 -12.24 -2.80 -9.32
C SER A 124 -11.70 -1.86 -10.40
N LYS A 125 -12.61 -1.27 -11.19
CA LYS A 125 -12.30 -0.27 -12.22
C LYS A 125 -13.12 0.98 -11.88
N PRO A 126 -12.48 2.06 -11.41
CA PRO A 126 -13.17 3.28 -11.05
C PRO A 126 -13.55 4.06 -12.32
N ASP A 127 -14.59 4.87 -12.24
CA ASP A 127 -14.90 5.83 -13.30
C ASP A 127 -13.85 6.96 -13.24
N PRO A 128 -13.18 7.33 -14.34
CA PRO A 128 -12.22 8.44 -14.34
C PRO A 128 -12.83 9.80 -13.96
N SER A 129 -14.16 9.94 -14.07
CA SER A 129 -14.89 11.15 -13.69
C SER A 129 -15.35 11.17 -12.23
N GLU A 130 -15.25 10.05 -11.51
CA GLU A 130 -15.61 9.97 -10.10
C GLU A 130 -14.49 10.57 -9.24
N GLU A 131 -14.86 11.41 -8.28
CA GLU A 131 -13.91 11.98 -7.33
C GLU A 131 -13.35 10.91 -6.37
N CYS A 132 -12.21 11.20 -5.74
CA CYS A 132 -11.68 10.35 -4.69
C CYS A 132 -12.68 10.25 -3.52
N ASN A 133 -13.05 9.04 -3.14
CA ASN A 133 -14.08 8.80 -2.14
C ASN A 133 -13.57 7.88 -1.01
N PRO A 134 -12.71 8.37 -0.10
CA PRO A 134 -12.17 7.55 0.98
C PRO A 134 -13.28 7.07 1.94
N ASP A 135 -13.06 5.92 2.58
CA ASP A 135 -13.89 5.44 3.69
C ASP A 135 -13.73 6.35 4.92
N LEU A 136 -12.48 6.74 5.22
CA LEU A 136 -12.17 7.70 6.27
C LEU A 136 -11.09 8.69 5.79
N CYS A 137 -11.23 9.94 6.22
CA CYS A 137 -10.22 10.98 6.11
C CYS A 137 -9.70 11.31 7.51
N LEU A 138 -8.41 11.09 7.75
CA LEU A 138 -7.79 11.33 9.04
C LEU A 138 -7.08 12.68 9.04
N HIS A 139 -7.57 13.60 9.85
CA HIS A 139 -7.06 14.97 9.93
C HIS A 139 -6.13 15.14 11.13
N GLY A 140 -5.15 16.03 11.01
CA GLY A 140 -4.29 16.43 12.12
C GLY A 140 -2.95 17.02 11.71
N HIS A 141 -2.42 16.65 10.54
CA HIS A 141 -1.21 17.29 10.01
C HIS A 141 -1.52 18.62 9.33
N GLN A 142 -0.48 19.37 8.99
CA GLN A 142 -0.54 20.62 8.24
C GLN A 142 0.23 20.57 6.92
N LYS A 143 0.98 19.49 6.68
CA LYS A 143 1.78 19.25 5.48
C LYS A 143 1.76 17.78 5.11
N GLU A 144 2.24 17.48 3.91
CA GLU A 144 2.48 16.11 3.47
C GLU A 144 3.49 15.37 4.36
N GLY A 145 3.64 14.07 4.09
CA GLY A 145 4.71 13.30 4.69
C GLY A 145 4.70 11.86 4.23
N TYR A 146 5.74 11.14 4.63
CA TYR A 146 5.94 9.76 4.21
C TYR A 146 5.81 8.76 5.36
N GLY A 147 5.80 9.22 6.62
CA GLY A 147 5.68 8.32 7.76
C GLY A 147 4.26 7.77 7.88
N LEU A 148 4.11 6.44 7.91
CA LEU A 148 2.82 5.76 8.08
C LEU A 148 3.06 4.37 8.68
N SER A 149 2.41 4.03 9.80
CA SER A 149 2.61 2.76 10.48
C SER A 149 1.41 2.35 11.32
N TRP A 150 0.81 1.20 10.99
CA TRP A 150 -0.24 0.58 11.81
C TRP A 150 0.34 -0.11 13.03
N ASN A 151 -0.39 -0.08 14.14
CA ASN A 151 -0.06 -0.86 15.32
C ASN A 151 -0.46 -2.34 15.10
N PRO A 152 0.47 -3.31 15.14
CA PRO A 152 0.15 -4.72 14.93
C PRO A 152 -0.56 -5.36 16.14
N ASN A 153 -0.50 -4.75 17.32
CA ASN A 153 -1.08 -5.28 18.56
C ASN A 153 -2.41 -4.61 18.94
N LEU A 154 -2.67 -3.39 18.46
CA LEU A 154 -3.91 -2.65 18.71
C LEU A 154 -4.59 -2.32 17.38
N SER A 155 -5.69 -3.02 17.10
CA SER A 155 -6.48 -2.80 15.89
C SER A 155 -6.92 -1.34 15.77
N GLY A 156 -6.88 -0.81 14.55
CA GLY A 156 -7.34 0.53 14.23
C GLY A 156 -6.44 1.67 14.72
N HIS A 157 -5.30 1.39 15.37
CA HIS A 157 -4.35 2.43 15.77
C HIS A 157 -3.31 2.67 14.68
N LEU A 158 -3.21 3.92 14.22
CA LEU A 158 -2.34 4.33 13.13
C LEU A 158 -1.49 5.54 13.54
N LEU A 159 -0.20 5.46 13.26
CA LEU A 159 0.74 6.59 13.36
C LEU A 159 1.06 7.13 11.97
N SER A 160 1.14 8.45 11.85
CA SER A 160 1.74 9.12 10.68
C SER A 160 2.72 10.19 11.12
N ALA A 161 3.78 10.40 10.33
CA ALA A 161 4.70 11.51 10.49
C ALA A 161 4.67 12.42 9.25
N SER A 162 4.79 13.72 9.46
CA SER A 162 4.67 14.77 8.45
C SER A 162 5.86 15.75 8.48
N ASP A 163 6.03 16.48 7.39
CA ASP A 163 6.96 17.58 7.22
C ASP A 163 6.57 18.83 8.04
N ASP A 164 5.41 18.79 8.71
CA ASP A 164 5.03 19.75 9.76
C ASP A 164 5.76 19.52 11.10
N HIS A 165 6.67 18.54 11.14
CA HIS A 165 7.45 18.15 12.32
C HIS A 165 6.61 17.54 13.45
N THR A 166 5.45 16.97 13.12
CA THR A 166 4.58 16.26 14.07
C THR A 166 4.39 14.79 13.68
N ILE A 167 4.01 14.01 14.68
CA ILE A 167 3.46 12.67 14.52
C ILE A 167 2.03 12.72 15.02
N CYS A 168 1.11 12.22 14.22
CA CYS A 168 -0.29 12.08 14.61
C CYS A 168 -0.61 10.62 14.92
N LEU A 169 -1.43 10.41 15.95
CA LEU A 169 -2.01 9.12 16.31
C LEU A 169 -3.52 9.17 16.11
N TRP A 170 -4.06 8.23 15.35
CA TRP A 170 -5.50 8.01 15.22
C TRP A 170 -5.91 6.65 15.76
N ASP A 171 -7.17 6.55 16.17
CA ASP A 171 -7.86 5.31 16.48
C ASP A 171 -9.16 5.27 15.69
N ILE A 172 -9.15 4.49 14.62
CA ILE A 172 -10.29 4.38 13.70
C ILE A 172 -11.40 3.46 14.22
N SER A 173 -11.21 2.78 15.35
CA SER A 173 -12.23 1.91 15.94
C SER A 173 -13.30 2.69 16.72
N ALA A 174 -12.98 3.92 17.11
CA ALA A 174 -13.84 4.77 17.93
C ALA A 174 -14.73 5.73 17.11
N VAL A 175 -14.74 5.60 15.77
CA VAL A 175 -15.40 6.55 14.87
C VAL A 175 -16.93 6.37 14.91
N PRO A 176 -17.72 7.43 15.15
CA PRO A 176 -19.17 7.37 15.06
C PRO A 176 -19.62 6.98 13.65
N LYS A 177 -20.69 6.16 13.55
CA LYS A 177 -21.19 5.59 12.28
C LYS A 177 -21.60 6.62 11.20
N GLU A 178 -21.65 7.91 11.52
CA GLU A 178 -22.18 8.96 10.64
C GLU A 178 -21.12 9.97 10.16
N GLY A 179 -19.82 9.75 10.44
CA GLY A 179 -18.74 10.63 9.99
C GLY A 179 -17.67 9.88 9.21
N LYS A 180 -17.17 10.49 8.12
CA LYS A 180 -15.96 10.02 7.41
C LYS A 180 -14.67 10.65 7.95
N VAL A 181 -14.76 11.69 8.77
CA VAL A 181 -13.58 12.43 9.25
C VAL A 181 -13.20 11.98 10.65
N VAL A 182 -11.90 11.78 10.90
CA VAL A 182 -11.34 11.40 12.20
C VAL A 182 -10.19 12.32 12.55
N ASP A 183 -10.34 13.11 13.60
CA ASP A 183 -9.26 13.95 14.10
C ASP A 183 -8.21 13.15 14.88
N ALA A 184 -6.96 13.59 14.81
CA ALA A 184 -5.86 12.98 15.56
C ALA A 184 -6.15 13.04 17.07
N LYS A 185 -5.96 11.91 17.77
CA LYS A 185 -6.04 11.86 19.23
C LYS A 185 -4.91 12.63 19.89
N MET A 186 -3.73 12.63 19.27
CA MET A 186 -2.53 13.25 19.81
C MET A 186 -1.60 13.74 18.69
N HIS A 187 -0.95 14.88 18.95
CA HIS A 187 0.20 15.37 18.18
C HIS A 187 1.46 15.20 19.04
N LEU A 188 2.44 14.42 18.57
CA LEU A 188 3.73 14.24 19.22
C LEU A 188 4.83 14.93 18.42
N HIS A 189 5.78 15.57 19.11
CA HIS A 189 6.89 16.31 18.50
C HIS A 189 8.20 15.51 18.42
N ARG A 190 8.22 14.23 18.80
CA ARG A 190 9.42 13.37 18.75
C ARG A 190 9.10 11.94 18.31
N ALA A 191 9.80 11.48 17.28
CA ALA A 191 9.78 10.10 16.78
C ALA A 191 11.11 9.41 17.08
N HIS A 192 11.07 8.12 17.39
CA HIS A 192 12.23 7.25 17.32
C HIS A 192 11.98 6.14 16.29
N GLY A 193 12.98 5.88 15.44
CA GLY A 193 12.93 4.76 14.49
C GLY A 193 13.20 3.43 15.21
N SER A 194 12.35 2.44 15.00
CA SER A 194 12.62 1.05 15.38
C SER A 194 13.31 0.32 14.22
N SER A 195 14.23 -0.61 14.54
CA SER A 195 14.90 -1.49 13.57
C SER A 195 13.95 -2.41 12.79
N ARG A 196 12.66 -2.43 13.13
CA ARG A 196 11.60 -3.19 12.44
C ARG A 196 10.74 -2.36 11.48
N GLY A 197 11.13 -1.13 11.14
CA GLY A 197 10.35 -0.25 10.26
C GLY A 197 9.08 0.33 10.91
N CYS A 198 8.95 0.22 12.24
CA CYS A 198 7.85 0.80 13.00
C CYS A 198 8.22 2.24 13.42
N LEU A 199 7.29 3.17 13.24
CA LEU A 199 7.34 4.46 13.91
C LEU A 199 7.04 4.23 15.39
N LEU A 200 7.96 4.58 16.28
CA LEU A 200 7.71 4.61 17.71
C LEU A 200 7.56 6.08 18.13
N ALA A 201 6.41 6.40 18.71
CA ALA A 201 6.19 7.67 19.37
C ALA A 201 6.18 7.42 20.88
N SER A 202 7.00 8.16 21.63
CA SER A 202 6.97 8.18 23.09
C SER A 202 6.28 9.46 23.55
N ALA A 203 5.24 9.33 24.38
CA ALA A 203 4.77 10.46 25.18
C ALA A 203 5.83 10.79 26.25
N PRO A 204 5.95 12.07 26.68
CA PRO A 204 6.85 12.48 27.76
C PRO A 204 6.53 11.80 29.10
#